data_AF-A0A3P5XUC8-F1
#
_entry.id   AF-A0A3P5XUC8-F1
#
_cell.length_a   1.000
_cell.length_b   1.000
_cell.length_c   1.000
_cell.angle_alpha   90.00
_cell.angle_beta   90.00
_cell.angle_gamma   90.00
#
_symmetry.space_group_name_H-M   'P 1'
#
loop_
_entity.id
_entity.type
_entity.pdbx_description
1 polymer ?
#
loop_
_entity_poly.entity_id
_entity_poly.type
_entity_poly.pdbx_seq_one_letter_code
_entity_poly.pdbx_strand_id
1 'polypeptide(L)'
;MKLYFKLLIGLLFVSTLTGCFGEDYDYSPPTVTIQSNSDLSNEGKLEAANVNWKTDEKYTKETENVLALGKEQNPLYFNSGNEVDILFDSQDFKIEELSGYVKQNDKQIDLEINKNTFNLPNENGEYIIVINLVSDSGNAEYVGNIVIQ
;
A
#
# COMPACT_ATOMS: atom_id res chain seq x y z
N MET A 1 8.41 -56.80 -22.16
CA MET A 1 8.36 -55.37 -22.57
C MET A 1 7.11 -54.62 -22.11
N LYS A 2 5.89 -55.18 -22.20
CA LYS A 2 4.64 -54.46 -21.89
C LYS A 2 4.40 -54.13 -20.39
N LEU A 3 4.96 -54.91 -19.46
CA LEU A 3 4.74 -54.72 -18.01
C LEU A 3 5.57 -53.55 -17.44
N TYR A 4 6.84 -53.45 -17.83
CA TYR A 4 7.74 -52.38 -17.40
C TYR A 4 7.30 -51.00 -17.91
N PHE A 5 6.73 -50.93 -19.12
CA PHE A 5 6.20 -49.69 -19.68
C PHE A 5 4.99 -49.16 -18.89
N LYS A 6 4.14 -50.05 -18.36
CA LYS A 6 3.00 -49.67 -17.50
C LYS A 6 3.45 -49.17 -16.11
N LEU A 7 4.49 -49.77 -15.55
CA LEU A 7 5.08 -49.33 -14.27
C LEU A 7 5.74 -47.95 -14.38
N LEU A 8 6.40 -47.67 -15.51
CA LEU A 8 7.05 -46.37 -15.76
C LEU A 8 6.05 -45.23 -15.92
N ILE A 9 4.89 -45.49 -16.54
CA ILE A 9 3.78 -44.53 -16.64
C ILE A 9 3.19 -44.26 -15.25
N GLY A 10 2.99 -45.30 -14.42
CA GLY A 10 2.46 -45.12 -13.06
C GLY A 10 3.38 -44.31 -12.14
N LEU A 11 4.70 -44.46 -12.27
CA LEU A 11 5.68 -43.72 -11.46
C LEU A 11 5.73 -42.23 -11.83
N LEU A 12 5.49 -41.88 -13.11
CA LEU A 12 5.45 -40.50 -13.59
C LEU A 12 4.23 -39.71 -13.08
N PHE A 13 3.11 -40.38 -12.75
CA PHE A 13 1.91 -39.74 -12.21
C PHE A 13 1.98 -39.44 -10.69
N VAL A 14 2.88 -40.09 -9.95
CA VAL A 14 3.04 -39.80 -8.51
C VAL A 14 3.75 -38.44 -8.31
N SER A 15 4.65 -38.07 -9.22
CA SER A 15 5.41 -36.81 -9.15
C SER A 15 4.58 -35.56 -9.47
N THR A 16 3.40 -35.69 -10.08
CA THR A 16 2.51 -34.54 -10.35
C THR A 16 1.58 -34.21 -9.19
N LEU A 17 1.55 -35.03 -8.13
CA LEU A 17 0.69 -34.81 -6.95
C LEU A 17 1.40 -34.12 -5.78
N THR A 18 2.72 -33.91 -5.84
CA THR A 18 3.50 -33.27 -4.76
C THR A 18 3.83 -31.81 -5.04
N GLY A 19 2.99 -31.13 -5.82
CA GLY A 19 3.11 -29.69 -6.09
C GLY A 19 2.41 -28.86 -5.04
N CYS A 20 2.96 -28.75 -3.83
CA CYS A 20 2.87 -27.50 -3.07
C CYS A 20 4.29 -26.94 -3.08
N PHE A 21 4.62 -26.23 -4.15
CA PHE A 21 5.76 -25.33 -4.12
C PHE A 21 5.46 -24.34 -2.99
N GLY A 22 6.36 -24.22 -2.02
CA GLY A 22 6.25 -23.20 -0.98
C GLY A 22 6.26 -21.86 -1.68
N GLU A 23 5.08 -21.27 -1.83
CA GLU A 23 4.92 -19.90 -2.29
C GLU A 23 5.53 -19.01 -1.21
N ASP A 24 6.48 -18.16 -1.61
CA ASP A 24 7.01 -17.12 -0.75
C ASP A 24 5.91 -16.05 -0.67
N TYR A 25 5.01 -16.19 0.30
CA TYR A 25 3.94 -15.23 0.51
C TYR A 25 4.54 -13.94 1.07
N ASP A 26 4.23 -12.81 0.43
CA ASP A 26 4.58 -11.50 0.97
C ASP A 26 3.67 -11.19 2.16
N TYR A 27 4.25 -11.21 3.36
CA TYR A 27 3.55 -10.94 4.62
C TYR A 27 3.54 -9.44 5.00
N SER A 28 4.02 -8.56 4.11
CA SER A 28 4.04 -7.12 4.34
C SER A 28 2.63 -6.49 4.18
N PRO A 29 2.38 -5.30 4.76
CA PRO A 29 1.18 -4.54 4.44
C PRO A 29 1.18 -4.14 2.95
N PRO A 30 0.02 -3.78 2.36
CA PRO A 30 -0.04 -3.39 0.96
C PRO A 30 0.84 -2.16 0.69
N THR A 31 1.36 -2.04 -0.52
CA THR A 31 1.90 -0.76 -1.01
C THR A 31 0.74 0.18 -1.28
N VAL A 32 0.88 1.45 -0.85
CA VAL A 32 -0.10 2.51 -1.14
C VAL A 32 0.43 3.41 -2.24
N THR A 33 -0.37 3.59 -3.29
CA THR A 33 -0.16 4.59 -4.34
C THR A 33 -1.30 5.59 -4.29
N ILE A 34 -0.97 6.88 -4.38
CA ILE A 34 -1.97 7.93 -4.62
C ILE A 34 -1.94 8.35 -6.09
N GLN A 35 -3.10 8.54 -6.70
CA GLN A 35 -3.22 8.87 -8.12
C GLN A 35 -4.27 9.97 -8.33
N SER A 36 -3.97 10.95 -9.17
CA SER A 36 -4.94 11.99 -9.56
C SER A 36 -5.97 11.42 -10.53
N ASN A 37 -7.26 11.55 -10.21
CA ASN A 37 -8.34 11.10 -11.11
C ASN A 37 -8.36 11.93 -12.42
N SER A 38 -8.01 13.22 -12.35
CA SER A 38 -7.97 14.09 -13.53
C SER A 38 -6.75 13.91 -14.42
N ASP A 39 -5.68 13.30 -13.91
CA ASP A 39 -4.41 13.12 -14.61
C ASP A 39 -3.73 11.86 -14.10
N LEU A 40 -4.05 10.74 -14.76
CA LEU A 40 -3.57 9.41 -14.38
C LEU A 40 -2.03 9.27 -14.47
N SER A 41 -1.35 10.23 -15.11
CA SER A 41 0.12 10.26 -15.13
C SER A 41 0.73 10.79 -13.82
N ASN A 42 -0.07 11.48 -12.99
CA ASN A 42 0.30 11.92 -11.65
C ASN A 42 -0.11 10.85 -10.63
N GLU A 43 0.72 9.82 -10.55
CA GLU A 43 0.66 8.81 -9.50
C GLU A 43 1.97 8.76 -8.72
N GLY A 44 1.90 8.33 -7.46
CA GLY A 44 3.09 8.16 -6.65
C GLY A 44 2.87 7.25 -5.45
N LYS A 45 3.90 6.47 -5.14
CA LYS A 45 3.92 5.57 -3.99
C LYS A 45 4.18 6.36 -2.71
N LEU A 46 3.46 6.01 -1.66
CA LEU A 46 3.75 6.44 -0.30
C LEU A 46 4.65 5.42 0.38
N GLU A 47 5.56 5.90 1.23
CA GLU A 47 6.44 5.03 2.02
C GLU A 47 5.73 4.61 3.32
N ALA A 48 5.76 3.32 3.64
CA ALA A 48 5.25 2.84 4.92
C ALA A 48 6.15 3.33 6.08
N ALA A 49 5.58 4.04 7.05
CA ALA A 49 6.31 4.62 8.18
C ALA A 49 6.20 3.77 9.45
N ASN A 50 4.98 3.53 9.93
CA ASN A 50 4.72 2.72 11.11
C ASN A 50 3.79 1.57 10.75
N VAL A 51 4.20 0.34 11.05
CA VAL A 51 3.48 -0.86 10.65
C VAL A 51 3.41 -1.82 11.82
N ASN A 52 2.23 -2.39 12.04
CA ASN A 52 2.03 -3.56 12.87
C ASN A 52 1.03 -4.47 12.15
N TRP A 53 1.57 -5.40 11.37
CA TRP A 53 0.82 -6.27 10.48
C TRP A 53 0.92 -7.72 10.95
N LYS A 54 -0.22 -8.41 10.94
CA LYS A 54 -0.42 -9.75 11.49
C LYS A 54 -1.05 -10.62 10.42
N THR A 55 -0.19 -11.31 9.68
CA THR A 55 -0.56 -12.42 8.80
C THR A 55 -0.03 -13.70 9.44
N ASP A 56 0.49 -14.66 8.67
CA ASP A 56 1.16 -15.85 9.22
C ASP A 56 2.48 -15.50 9.91
N GLU A 57 3.16 -14.45 9.44
CA GLU A 57 4.33 -13.87 10.09
C GLU A 57 4.04 -12.43 10.55
N LYS A 58 4.53 -12.08 11.75
CA LYS A 58 4.35 -10.73 12.28
C LYS A 58 5.36 -9.79 11.63
N TYR A 59 4.88 -8.76 10.95
CA TYR A 59 5.69 -7.67 10.41
C TYR A 59 5.50 -6.40 11.26
N THR A 60 6.60 -5.76 11.67
CA THR A 60 6.54 -4.51 12.42
C THR A 60 7.65 -3.56 11.97
N LYS A 61 7.29 -2.29 11.76
CA LYS A 61 8.20 -1.20 11.41
C LYS A 61 7.84 0.00 12.28
N GLU A 62 8.82 0.66 12.85
CA GLU A 62 8.63 1.93 13.57
C GLU A 62 9.60 2.96 12.99
N THR A 63 9.09 4.16 12.73
CA THR A 63 9.87 5.29 12.22
C THR A 63 9.89 6.39 13.28
N GLU A 64 11.09 6.80 13.69
CA GLU A 64 11.28 7.82 14.74
C GLU A 64 10.60 9.16 14.40
N ASN A 65 10.63 9.56 13.12
CA ASN A 65 10.01 10.79 12.65
C ASN A 65 9.37 10.61 11.27
N VAL A 66 8.08 10.29 11.28
CA VAL A 66 7.25 10.08 10.08
C VAL A 66 7.30 11.29 9.13
N LEU A 67 7.23 12.51 9.68
CA LEU A 67 7.21 13.72 8.87
C LEU A 67 8.56 14.00 8.19
N ALA A 68 9.67 13.62 8.83
CA ALA A 68 10.99 13.71 8.21
C ALA A 68 11.12 12.69 7.06
N LEU A 69 10.66 11.45 7.26
CA LEU A 69 10.61 10.43 6.22
C LEU A 69 9.79 10.89 5.01
N GLY A 70 8.66 11.57 5.25
CA GLY A 70 7.87 12.21 4.19
C GLY A 70 8.69 13.23 3.40
N LYS A 71 9.34 14.17 4.10
CA LYS A 71 10.12 15.26 3.48
C LYS A 71 11.30 14.79 2.62
N GLU A 72 11.89 13.64 2.95
CA GLU A 72 13.01 13.07 2.20
C GLU A 72 12.60 12.47 0.85
N GLN A 73 11.30 12.21 0.65
CA GLN A 73 10.79 11.65 -0.59
C GLN A 73 10.72 12.68 -1.71
N ASN A 74 10.82 12.21 -2.96
CA ASN A 74 10.60 13.04 -4.13
C ASN A 74 9.15 13.57 -4.11
N PRO A 75 8.95 14.88 -4.31
CA PRO A 75 7.62 15.47 -4.27
C PRO A 75 6.75 14.98 -5.43
N LEU A 76 5.51 14.65 -5.12
CA LEU A 76 4.46 14.34 -6.07
C LEU A 76 3.64 15.60 -6.36
N TYR A 77 3.38 15.90 -7.63
CA TYR A 77 2.73 17.14 -8.03
C TYR A 77 1.26 16.89 -8.35
N PHE A 78 0.39 17.70 -7.76
CA PHE A 78 -1.05 17.65 -7.94
C PHE A 78 -1.63 19.04 -8.11
N ASN A 79 -2.77 19.15 -8.79
CA ASN A 79 -3.48 20.42 -8.86
C ASN A 79 -4.36 20.62 -7.63
N SER A 80 -4.52 21.88 -7.24
CA SER A 80 -5.43 22.30 -6.19
C SER A 80 -6.86 21.77 -6.36
N GLY A 81 -7.43 21.24 -5.28
CA GLY A 81 -8.81 20.73 -5.26
C GLY A 81 -9.04 19.44 -6.07
N ASN A 82 -7.99 18.82 -6.63
CA ASN A 82 -8.13 17.57 -7.35
C ASN A 82 -8.60 16.43 -6.44
N GLU A 83 -9.46 15.58 -7.00
CA GLU A 83 -9.78 14.28 -6.41
C GLU A 83 -8.63 13.30 -6.67
N VAL A 84 -8.24 12.58 -5.61
CA VAL A 84 -7.14 11.64 -5.60
C VAL A 84 -7.64 10.28 -5.10
N ASP A 85 -7.25 9.23 -5.80
CA ASP A 85 -7.52 7.84 -5.46
C ASP A 85 -6.37 7.25 -4.61
N ILE A 86 -6.74 6.41 -3.64
CA ILE A 86 -5.84 5.59 -2.81
C ILE A 86 -5.92 4.16 -3.33
N LEU A 87 -4.82 3.70 -3.93
CA LEU A 87 -4.70 2.41 -4.57
C LEU A 87 -3.81 1.49 -3.71
N PHE A 88 -4.28 0.27 -3.48
CA PHE A 88 -3.52 -0.80 -2.84
C PHE A 88 -3.06 -1.81 -3.91
N ASP A 89 -1.80 -2.24 -3.85
CA ASP A 89 -1.25 -3.25 -4.79
C ASP A 89 -1.85 -4.65 -4.60
N SER A 90 -2.30 -4.93 -3.38
CA SER A 90 -2.98 -6.15 -2.95
C SER A 90 -4.06 -5.79 -1.96
N GLN A 91 -5.16 -6.56 -1.93
CA GLN A 91 -6.25 -6.32 -0.99
C GLN A 91 -6.81 -7.63 -0.44
N ASP A 92 -5.92 -8.48 0.08
CA ASP A 92 -6.26 -9.71 0.78
C ASP A 92 -6.53 -9.45 2.28
N PHE A 93 -7.18 -8.32 2.57
CA PHE A 93 -7.57 -7.88 3.91
C PHE A 93 -8.85 -7.05 3.83
N LYS A 94 -9.58 -7.00 4.94
CA LYS A 94 -10.75 -6.14 5.09
C LYS A 94 -10.33 -4.82 5.72
N ILE A 95 -10.55 -3.72 4.99
CA ILE A 95 -10.40 -2.36 5.52
C ILE A 95 -11.47 -2.15 6.61
N GLU A 96 -11.02 -1.84 7.82
CA GLU A 96 -11.89 -1.43 8.93
C GLU A 96 -12.00 0.09 9.00
N GLU A 97 -10.88 0.79 8.80
CA GLU A 97 -10.80 2.25 8.78
C GLU A 97 -9.71 2.71 7.81
N LEU A 98 -10.00 3.79 7.08
CA LEU A 98 -9.04 4.52 6.28
C LEU A 98 -9.17 6.00 6.62
N SER A 99 -8.10 6.60 7.12
CA SER A 99 -8.05 8.00 7.51
C SER A 99 -6.75 8.64 7.03
N GLY A 100 -6.69 9.97 7.01
CA GLY A 100 -5.49 10.65 6.57
C GLY A 100 -5.55 12.13 6.82
N TYR A 101 -4.39 12.77 6.71
CA TYR A 101 -4.24 14.21 6.81
C TYR A 101 -3.11 14.69 5.93
N VAL A 102 -3.11 15.97 5.63
CA VAL A 102 -1.96 16.68 5.09
C VAL A 102 -1.45 17.70 6.10
N LYS A 103 -0.14 17.88 6.15
CA LYS A 103 0.50 18.81 7.07
C LYS A 103 1.44 19.73 6.34
N GLN A 104 1.24 21.02 6.55
CA GLN A 104 2.14 22.07 6.11
C GLN A 104 2.54 22.90 7.32
N ASN A 105 3.84 22.91 7.64
CA ASN A 105 4.36 23.51 8.86
C ASN A 105 3.61 22.97 10.11
N ASP A 106 3.01 23.85 10.91
CA ASP A 106 2.23 23.51 12.09
C ASP A 106 0.73 23.32 11.81
N LYS A 107 0.28 23.55 10.57
CA LYS A 107 -1.12 23.39 10.16
C LYS A 107 -1.35 21.96 9.65
N GLN A 108 -2.21 21.23 10.33
CA GLN A 108 -2.75 19.95 9.88
C GLN A 108 -4.15 20.17 9.31
N ILE A 109 -4.44 19.51 8.20
CA ILE A 109 -5.75 19.48 7.55
C ILE A 109 -6.11 18.01 7.39
N ASP A 110 -7.15 17.57 8.10
CA ASP A 110 -7.65 16.20 7.98
C ASP A 110 -8.31 16.02 6.61
N LEU A 111 -8.09 14.87 5.99
CA LEU A 111 -8.66 14.54 4.68
C LEU A 111 -9.99 13.83 4.88
N GLU A 112 -11.03 14.32 4.21
CA GLU A 112 -12.32 13.64 4.14
C GLU A 112 -12.23 12.47 3.15
N ILE A 113 -11.78 11.31 3.63
CA ILE A 113 -11.68 10.09 2.81
C ILE A 113 -13.05 9.43 2.70
N ASN A 114 -13.52 9.25 1.47
CA ASN A 114 -14.74 8.51 1.16
C ASN A 114 -14.39 7.25 0.37
N LYS A 115 -14.58 6.08 1.00
CA LYS A 115 -14.07 4.78 0.52
C LYS A 115 -12.54 4.83 0.39
N ASN A 116 -12.04 5.19 -0.78
CA ASN A 116 -10.64 5.22 -1.16
C ASN A 116 -10.26 6.52 -1.86
N THR A 117 -11.13 7.54 -1.84
CA THR A 117 -10.89 8.80 -2.55
C THR A 117 -10.97 9.98 -1.59
N PHE A 118 -10.25 11.05 -1.89
CA PHE A 118 -10.31 12.30 -1.16
C PHE A 118 -10.01 13.49 -2.08
N ASN A 119 -10.39 14.69 -1.64
CA ASN A 119 -10.02 15.92 -2.34
C ASN A 119 -8.81 16.57 -1.67
N LEU A 120 -7.88 17.04 -2.48
CA LEU A 120 -6.77 17.85 -2.00
C LEU A 120 -7.24 19.23 -1.51
N PRO A 121 -6.53 19.84 -0.55
CA PRO A 121 -6.78 21.23 -0.17
C PRO A 121 -6.73 22.18 -1.37
N ASN A 122 -7.47 23.27 -1.27
CA ASN A 122 -7.43 24.33 -2.28
C ASN A 122 -6.20 25.24 -2.14
N GLU A 123 -5.51 25.19 -1.00
CA GLU A 123 -4.34 26.02 -0.71
C GLU A 123 -3.08 25.41 -1.36
N ASN A 124 -2.45 26.16 -2.26
CA ASN A 124 -1.21 25.73 -2.91
C ASN A 124 -0.04 25.67 -1.91
N GLY A 125 0.93 24.81 -2.19
CA GLY A 125 2.17 24.69 -1.43
C GLY A 125 2.66 23.27 -1.27
N GLU A 126 3.72 23.10 -0.50
CA GLU A 126 4.28 21.80 -0.13
C GLU A 126 3.60 21.27 1.13
N TYR A 127 3.27 19.99 1.12
CA TYR A 127 2.59 19.29 2.21
C TYR A 127 3.20 17.89 2.38
N ILE A 128 3.19 17.42 3.61
CA ILE A 128 3.39 16.00 3.91
C ILE A 128 2.02 15.35 4.05
N ILE A 129 1.75 14.35 3.22
CA ILE A 129 0.54 13.54 3.32
C ILE A 129 0.80 12.32 4.20
N VAL A 130 -0.16 12.00 5.07
CA VAL A 130 -0.16 10.78 5.88
C VAL A 130 -1.49 10.06 5.69
N ILE A 131 -1.41 8.76 5.41
CA ILE A 131 -2.57 7.86 5.27
C ILE A 131 -2.43 6.74 6.28
N ASN A 132 -3.48 6.51 7.06
CA ASN A 132 -3.56 5.47 8.07
C ASN A 132 -4.56 4.41 7.62
N LEU A 133 -4.09 3.18 7.53
CA LEU A 133 -4.89 1.99 7.25
C LEU A 133 -5.04 1.17 8.53
N VAL A 134 -6.29 0.86 8.88
CA VAL A 134 -6.65 -0.16 9.88
C VAL A 134 -7.43 -1.25 9.18
N SER A 135 -7.02 -2.50 9.37
CA SER A 135 -7.62 -3.69 8.79
C SER A 135 -7.72 -4.82 9.80
N ASP A 136 -8.41 -5.89 9.41
CA ASP A 136 -8.42 -7.16 10.15
C ASP A 136 -7.03 -7.83 10.23
N SER A 137 -6.11 -7.46 9.33
CA SER A 137 -4.70 -7.88 9.34
C SER A 137 -3.78 -6.97 10.15
N GLY A 138 -4.26 -5.85 10.69
CA GLY A 138 -3.45 -4.94 11.53
C GLY A 138 -3.50 -3.49 11.07
N ASN A 139 -2.42 -2.74 11.28
CA ASN A 139 -2.38 -1.32 10.96
C ASN A 139 -1.08 -0.91 10.25
N ALA A 140 -1.20 0.06 9.35
CA ALA A 140 -0.08 0.65 8.63
C ALA A 140 -0.30 2.15 8.41
N GLU A 141 0.72 2.95 8.69
CA GLU A 141 0.79 4.39 8.41
C GLU A 141 1.73 4.60 7.23
N TYR A 142 1.31 5.39 6.25
CA TYR A 142 2.04 5.69 5.03
C TYR A 142 2.24 7.19 4.92
N VAL A 143 3.39 7.61 4.41
CA VAL A 143 3.77 9.02 4.30
C VAL A 143 4.35 9.35 2.94
N GLY A 144 4.10 10.56 2.45
CA GLY A 144 4.71 11.08 1.23
C GLY A 144 4.83 12.61 1.22
N ASN A 145 5.62 13.13 0.28
CA ASN A 145 5.73 14.56 0.01
C ASN A 145 4.86 14.92 -1.22
N ILE A 146 3.97 15.90 -1.07
CA ILE A 146 3.14 16.39 -2.17
C ILE A 146 3.27 17.91 -2.34
N VAL A 147 3.18 18.37 -3.58
CA VAL A 147 3.13 19.79 -3.95
C VAL A 147 1.83 20.05 -4.67
N ILE A 148 1.05 20.98 -4.13
CA ILE A 148 -0.24 21.42 -4.67
C ILE A 148 -0.03 22.74 -5.42
N GLN A 149 -0.43 22.79 -6.69
CA GLN A 149 -0.26 23.96 -7.58
C GLN A 149 -1.55 24.38 -8.31
#